data_AF-N2A2S1-F1
#
_entry.id   AF-N2A2S1-F1
#
_cell.length_a   1.000
_cell.length_b   1.000
_cell.length_c   1.000
_cell.angle_alpha   90.00
_cell.angle_beta   90.00
_cell.angle_gamma   90.00
#
_symmetry.space_group_name_H-M   'P 1'
#
loop_
_entity.id
_entity.type
_entity.pdbx_description
1 polymer ?
#
loop_
_entity_poly.entity_id
_entity_poly.type
_entity_poly.pdbx_seq_one_letter_code
_entity_poly.pdbx_strand_id
1 'polypeptide(L)'
;MLYPYAEFPGELSIAYSQVIKDPTTKTGEKILVHFEKPTDFGFKEARYSLPDFKEIYNYDFTEQETKDNLEILKRNAPLIIECAKEEKTSA
;
A
#
# COMPACT_ATOMS: atom_id res chain seq x y z
N MET A 1 -5.59 6.62 -9.67
CA MET A 1 -5.84 5.19 -9.94
C MET A 1 -5.09 4.34 -8.93
N LEU A 2 -5.53 3.09 -8.78
CA LEU A 2 -4.78 2.03 -8.10
C LEU A 2 -4.22 1.08 -9.14
N TYR A 3 -2.99 0.64 -8.92
CA TYR A 3 -2.24 -0.26 -9.78
C TYR A 3 -1.93 -1.52 -8.97
N PRO A 4 -2.20 -2.73 -9.52
CA PRO A 4 -1.90 -3.97 -8.83
C PRO A 4 -0.39 -4.12 -8.63
N TYR A 5 0.02 -4.63 -7.46
CA TYR A 5 1.41 -4.93 -7.14
C TYR A 5 1.64 -6.43 -7.01
N ALA A 6 0.84 -7.09 -6.16
CA ALA A 6 0.95 -8.52 -5.89
C ALA A 6 -0.42 -9.09 -5.50
N GLU A 7 -0.66 -10.33 -5.88
CA GLU A 7 -1.88 -11.08 -5.60
C GLU A 7 -1.49 -12.44 -5.02
N PHE A 8 -2.00 -12.75 -3.83
CA PHE A 8 -1.93 -14.05 -3.17
C PHE A 8 -3.35 -14.62 -3.14
N PRO A 9 -3.70 -15.52 -4.07
CA PRO A 9 -5.10 -15.92 -4.30
C PRO A 9 -5.82 -16.41 -3.04
N GLY A 10 -6.93 -15.74 -2.70
CA GLY A 10 -7.73 -16.05 -1.51
C GLY A 10 -7.13 -15.59 -0.19
N GLU A 11 -5.97 -14.94 -0.19
CA GLU A 11 -5.25 -14.56 1.02
C GLU A 11 -4.98 -13.06 1.12
N LEU A 12 -4.42 -12.43 0.08
CA LEU A 12 -4.01 -11.03 0.16
C LEU A 12 -3.83 -10.42 -1.23
N SER A 13 -4.39 -9.25 -1.45
CA SER A 13 -4.16 -8.41 -2.62
C SER A 13 -3.45 -7.12 -2.19
N ILE A 14 -2.44 -6.72 -2.96
CA ILE A 14 -1.66 -5.51 -2.71
C ILE A 14 -1.70 -4.63 -3.95
N ALA A 15 -2.07 -3.37 -3.78
CA ALA A 15 -2.09 -2.36 -4.83
C ALA A 15 -1.49 -1.04 -4.35
N TYR A 16 -1.05 -0.18 -5.27
CA TYR A 16 -0.52 1.14 -4.95
C TYR A 16 -1.20 2.24 -5.77
N SER A 17 -1.23 3.46 -5.23
CA SER A 17 -1.69 4.64 -5.97
C SER A 17 -0.59 5.19 -6.87
N GLN A 18 -0.98 6.02 -7.84
CA GLN A 18 -0.04 6.98 -8.45
C GLN A 18 0.68 7.82 -7.37
N VAL A 19 1.78 8.47 -7.75
CA VAL A 19 2.43 9.48 -6.89
C VAL A 19 1.47 10.66 -6.64
N ILE A 20 1.19 10.94 -5.38
CA ILE A 20 0.30 12.02 -4.92
C ILE A 20 1.17 13.12 -4.33
N LYS A 21 0.98 14.38 -4.77
CA LYS A 21 1.64 15.54 -4.13
C LYS A 21 1.04 15.74 -2.74
N ASP A 22 1.91 15.79 -1.73
CA ASP A 22 1.50 16.03 -0.34
C ASP A 22 2.57 16.85 0.39
N PRO A 23 2.34 18.16 0.61
CA PRO A 23 3.31 19.04 1.25
C PRO A 23 3.52 18.74 2.75
N THR A 24 2.69 17.88 3.35
CA THR A 24 2.86 17.47 4.75
C THR A 24 3.90 16.36 4.92
N THR A 25 4.30 15.71 3.83
CA THR A 25 5.36 14.70 3.83
C THR A 25 6.73 15.31 3.61
N LYS A 26 7.80 14.67 4.12
CA LYS A 26 9.17 15.16 3.97
C LYS A 26 9.62 15.33 2.52
N THR A 27 9.09 14.49 1.63
CA THR A 27 9.41 14.45 0.20
C THR A 27 8.49 15.33 -0.64
N GLY A 28 7.43 15.91 -0.07
CA GLY A 28 6.39 16.63 -0.81
C GLY A 28 5.51 15.71 -1.67
N GLU A 29 5.68 14.40 -1.54
CA GLU A 29 5.02 13.36 -2.33
C GLU A 29 4.77 12.13 -1.45
N LYS A 30 3.63 11.46 -1.67
CA LYS A 30 3.28 10.19 -1.06
C LYS A 30 2.71 9.19 -2.07
N ILE A 31 2.80 7.92 -1.72
CA ILE A 31 2.11 6.82 -2.41
C ILE A 31 1.29 6.08 -1.37
N LEU A 32 0.04 5.74 -1.70
CA LEU A 32 -0.82 4.94 -0.84
C LEU A 32 -0.73 3.49 -1.29
N VAL A 33 -0.39 2.59 -0.37
CA VAL A 33 -0.35 1.14 -0.60
C VAL A 33 -1.52 0.51 0.14
N HIS A 34 -2.32 -0.24 -0.58
CA HIS A 34 -3.55 -0.89 -0.14
C HIS A 34 -3.27 -2.38 0.03
N PHE A 35 -3.74 -2.92 1.15
CA PHE A 35 -3.73 -4.34 1.47
C PHE A 35 -5.18 -4.75 1.67
N GLU A 36 -5.64 -5.77 0.96
CA GLU A 36 -6.99 -6.30 1.07
C GLU A 36 -6.92 -7.82 1.25
N LYS A 37 -7.61 -8.35 2.25
CA LYS A 37 -7.68 -9.79 2.52
C LYS A 37 -9.14 -10.23 2.57
N PRO A 38 -9.58 -11.16 1.71
CA PRO A 38 -10.96 -11.61 1.71
C PRO A 38 -11.31 -12.33 3.02
N THR A 39 -12.57 -12.22 3.42
CA THR A 39 -13.18 -12.93 4.53
C THR A 39 -14.52 -13.52 4.09
N ASP A 40 -15.13 -14.37 4.92
CA ASP A 40 -16.44 -14.97 4.64
C ASP A 40 -17.56 -13.92 4.43
N PHE A 41 -17.37 -12.69 4.93
CA PHE A 41 -18.38 -11.63 4.94
C PHE A 41 -17.92 -10.31 4.29
N GLY A 42 -16.77 -10.29 3.61
CA GLY A 42 -16.23 -9.08 3.00
C GLY A 42 -14.71 -9.09 2.90
N PHE A 43 -14.06 -8.00 3.33
CA PHE A 43 -12.62 -7.83 3.26
C PHE A 43 -12.09 -7.18 4.54
N LYS A 44 -10.90 -7.62 4.98
CA LYS A 44 -10.02 -6.80 5.81
C LYS A 44 -9.29 -5.83 4.90
N GLU A 45 -9.05 -4.62 5.36
CA GLU A 45 -8.44 -3.58 4.56
C GLU A 45 -7.41 -2.80 5.38
N ALA A 46 -6.24 -2.53 4.80
CA ALA A 46 -5.28 -1.62 5.38
C ALA A 46 -4.68 -0.71 4.31
N ARG A 47 -4.34 0.51 4.72
CA ARG A 47 -3.70 1.49 3.85
C ARG A 47 -2.52 2.12 4.56
N TYR A 48 -1.39 2.13 3.88
CA TYR A 48 -0.15 2.74 4.37
C TYR A 48 0.36 3.79 3.39
N SER A 49 1.04 4.82 3.89
CA SER A 49 1.71 5.79 3.02
C SER A 49 3.21 5.52 2.93
N LEU A 50 3.76 5.47 1.71
CA LEU A 50 5.19 5.56 1.45
C LEU A 50 5.60 7.01 1.15
N PRO A 51 6.84 7.42 1.50
CA PRO A 51 7.89 6.62 2.14
C PRO A 51 7.80 6.57 3.68
N ASP A 52 6.82 7.23 4.30
CA ASP A 52 6.78 7.42 5.76
C ASP A 52 6.33 6.18 6.56
N PHE A 53 5.88 5.11 5.89
CA PHE A 53 5.31 3.89 6.48
C PHE A 53 4.19 4.14 7.50
N LYS A 54 3.47 5.25 7.34
CA LYS A 54 2.37 5.62 8.23
C LYS A 54 1.13 4.80 7.89
N GLU A 55 0.52 4.19 8.90
CA GLU A 55 -0.82 3.63 8.77
C GLU A 55 -1.86 4.75 8.65
N ILE A 56 -2.65 4.69 7.58
CA ILE A 56 -3.69 5.67 7.24
C ILE A 56 -5.07 5.11 7.57
N TYR A 57 -5.23 3.80 7.41
CA TYR A 57 -6.48 3.09 7.63
C TYR A 57 -6.18 1.63 7.95
N ASN A 58 -6.96 1.06 8.86
CA ASN A 58 -6.92 -0.35 9.20
C ASN A 58 -8.33 -0.79 9.61
N TYR A 59 -8.82 -1.84 8.95
CA TYR A 59 -10.09 -2.48 9.20
C TYR A 59 -9.86 -3.98 9.32
N ASP A 60 -10.08 -4.50 10.52
CA ASP A 60 -10.05 -5.93 10.89
C ASP A 60 -8.74 -6.70 10.67
N PHE A 61 -7.64 -6.03 10.33
CA PHE A 61 -6.32 -6.64 10.50
C PHE A 61 -5.92 -6.66 11.97
N THR A 62 -5.53 -7.83 12.47
CA THR A 62 -4.99 -7.97 13.82
C THR A 62 -3.64 -7.25 13.95
N GLU A 63 -3.16 -7.04 15.18
CA GLU A 63 -1.83 -6.47 15.39
C GLU A 63 -0.71 -7.29 14.73
N GLN A 64 -0.83 -8.61 14.73
CA GLN A 64 0.15 -9.48 14.08
C GLN A 64 0.08 -9.36 12.56
N GLU A 65 -1.11 -9.43 11.96
CA GLU A 65 -1.25 -9.24 10.51
C GLU A 65 -0.80 -7.84 10.07
N THR A 66 -1.03 -6.82 10.89
CA THR A 66 -0.55 -5.45 10.65
C THR A 66 0.98 -5.39 10.63
N LYS A 67 1.65 -6.10 11.54
CA LYS A 67 3.12 -6.21 11.53
C LYS A 67 3.60 -6.92 10.27
N ASP A 68 2.95 -8.02 9.89
CA ASP A 68 3.30 -8.78 8.68
C ASP A 68 3.12 -7.92 7.41
N ASN A 69 2.02 -7.18 7.30
CA ASN A 69 1.77 -6.22 6.22
C ASN A 69 2.85 -5.13 6.17
N LEU A 70 3.24 -4.57 7.32
CA LEU A 70 4.31 -3.56 7.39
C LEU A 70 5.68 -4.14 7.01
N GLU A 71 5.96 -5.40 7.30
CA GLU A 71 7.18 -6.07 6.85
C GLU A 71 7.19 -6.26 5.34
N ILE A 72 6.10 -6.74 4.76
CA ILE A 72 5.92 -6.86 3.30
C ILE A 72 6.13 -5.48 2.67
N LEU A 73 5.48 -4.44 3.21
CA LEU A 73 5.59 -3.08 2.71
C LEU A 73 7.04 -2.57 2.75
N LYS A 74 7.75 -2.74 3.88
CA LYS A 74 9.14 -2.27 4.03
C LYS A 74 10.11 -2.95 3.07
N ARG A 75 9.96 -4.26 2.87
CA ARG A 75 10.82 -5.02 1.96
C ARG A 75 10.61 -4.62 0.50
N ASN A 76 9.38 -4.25 0.13
CA ASN A 76 8.98 -3.96 -1.24
C ASN A 76 8.90 -2.46 -1.58
N ALA A 77 9.02 -1.57 -0.59
CA ALA A 77 8.87 -0.13 -0.76
C ALA A 77 9.74 0.48 -1.88
N PRO A 78 11.03 0.12 -2.03
CA PRO A 78 11.85 0.67 -3.12
C PRO A 78 11.23 0.41 -4.50
N LEU A 79 10.78 -0.82 -4.76
CA LEU A 79 10.19 -1.21 -6.04
C LEU A 79 8.81 -0.57 -6.26
N ILE A 80 7.96 -0.56 -5.24
CA ILE A 80 6.64 0.11 -5.34
C ILE A 80 6.80 1.60 -5.67
N ILE A 81 7.78 2.28 -5.06
CA ILE A 81 8.06 3.68 -5.34
C ILE A 81 8.57 3.89 -6.79
N GLU A 82 9.41 3.00 -7.28
CA GLU A 82 9.90 3.03 -8.66
C GLU A 82 8.76 2.86 -9.65
N CYS A 83 7.94 1.81 -9.50
CA CYS A 83 6.78 1.57 -10.37
C CYS A 83 5.82 2.76 -10.35
N ALA A 84 5.50 3.33 -9.17
CA ALA A 84 4.62 4.49 -9.09
C ALA A 84 5.16 5.74 -9.82
N LYS A 85 6.48 5.91 -9.90
CA LYS A 85 7.12 7.02 -10.64
C LYS A 85 7.14 6.78 -12.15
N GLU A 86 7.26 5.52 -12.58
CA GLU A 86 7.14 5.16 -13.99
C GLU A 86 5.73 5.44 -14.50
N GLU A 87 4.70 5.05 -13.74
CA GLU A 87 3.29 5.35 -14.05
C GLU A 87 3.01 6.86 -14.17
N LYS A 88 3.71 7.70 -13.38
CA LYS A 88 3.62 9.18 -13.47
C LYS A 88 4.17 9.72 -14.79
N THR A 89 5.10 9.02 -15.42
CA THR A 89 5.78 9.46 -16.65
C THR A 89 5.04 9.00 -17.91
N SER A 90 4.21 7.96 -17.79
CA SER A 90 3.37 7.42 -18.87
C SER A 90 2.01 8.12 -19.01
N ALA A 91 1.69 9.08 -18.14
CA ALA A 91 0.41 9.79 -18.07
C ALA A 91 0.45 11.23 -18.62
#